data_AF-V2XE72-F1
#
_entry.id   AF-V2XE72-F1
#
_cell.length_a   1.000
_cell.length_b   1.000
_cell.length_c   1.000
_cell.angle_alpha   90.00
_cell.angle_beta   90.00
_cell.angle_gamma   90.00
#
_symmetry.space_group_name_H-M   'P 1'
#
loop_
_entity.id
_entity.type
_entity.pdbx_description
1 polymer ?
#
loop_
_entity_poly.entity_id
_entity_poly.type
_entity_poly.pdbx_seq_one_letter_code
_entity_poly.pdbx_strand_id
1 'polypeptide(L)'
;MQTWAVTYDPSLFTEELYQKGLQLVDPESAAKIKRFYRREDACRGLISRLLPRMLLKKKGIASREMTFAATTAGKPYITTPGIDPPIAYNVSHDNSLVVMAFTSGKLNPPAFSIGIDVMKVQMSSRQDTYASFINIFRDQLTPLERRLLLSPGVTDHEGLKRFFWMWTLKEAYTKALGIGLGFDFSRVEFDVESDIVRVDGTVPGGWRFTKFELKEGESLNVGVVAELIGDTETVVISEKETKEWLLPFTAVAFVEQAIHELTPPS
;
A
#
# COMPACT_ATOMS: atom_id res chain seq x y z
N MET A 1 -3.55 -13.59 -4.72
CA MET A 1 -3.11 -12.35 -4.05
C MET A 1 -3.97 -12.15 -2.80
N GLN A 2 -3.37 -11.75 -1.67
CA GLN A 2 -4.06 -11.42 -0.42
C GLN A 2 -3.52 -10.08 0.09
N THR A 3 -4.38 -9.31 0.76
CA THR A 3 -4.05 -8.04 1.40
C THR A 3 -4.42 -8.08 2.86
N TRP A 4 -3.51 -7.66 3.74
CA TRP A 4 -3.78 -7.43 5.15
C TRP A 4 -3.90 -5.94 5.39
N ALA A 5 -4.96 -5.51 6.07
CA ALA A 5 -5.23 -4.12 6.40
C ALA A 5 -5.29 -3.96 7.92
N VAL A 6 -4.36 -3.21 8.48
CA VAL A 6 -4.23 -2.99 9.92
C VAL A 6 -4.66 -1.57 10.24
N THR A 7 -5.76 -1.45 10.98
CA THR A 7 -6.28 -0.17 11.48
C THR A 7 -5.59 0.22 12.78
N TYR A 8 -4.97 1.39 12.77
CA TYR A 8 -4.17 1.99 13.82
C TYR A 8 -4.92 3.17 14.45
N ASP A 9 -5.27 2.99 15.72
CA ASP A 9 -5.77 4.04 16.60
C ASP A 9 -4.65 4.45 17.59
N PRO A 10 -4.13 5.70 17.50
CA PRO A 10 -3.09 6.19 18.40
C PRO A 10 -3.48 6.15 19.88
N SER A 11 -4.78 6.28 20.21
CA SER A 11 -5.26 6.33 21.59
C SER A 11 -5.22 4.96 22.28
N LEU A 12 -5.29 3.88 21.49
CA LEU A 12 -5.26 2.51 21.99
C LEU A 12 -3.85 1.90 21.94
N PHE A 13 -2.92 2.51 21.19
CA PHE A 13 -1.59 1.97 20.97
C PHE A 13 -0.57 2.46 22.01
N THR A 14 -0.45 1.69 23.10
CA THR A 14 0.37 2.05 24.27
C THR A 14 1.87 2.09 23.98
N GLU A 15 2.62 2.84 24.79
CA GLU A 15 4.08 2.86 24.71
C GLU A 15 4.69 1.48 25.00
N GLU A 16 4.12 0.73 25.94
CA GLU A 16 4.59 -0.62 26.25
C GLU A 16 4.46 -1.56 25.04
N LEU A 17 3.31 -1.51 24.35
CA LEU A 17 3.06 -2.31 23.15
C LEU A 17 4.04 -1.94 22.04
N TYR A 18 4.27 -0.63 21.84
CA TYR A 18 5.27 -0.13 20.89
C TYR A 18 6.67 -0.66 21.20
N GLN A 19 7.13 -0.54 22.46
CA GLN A 19 8.47 -0.98 22.85
C GLN A 19 8.65 -2.50 22.72
N LYS A 20 7.65 -3.30 23.10
CA LYS A 20 7.67 -4.75 22.91
C LYS A 20 7.69 -5.13 21.43
N GLY A 21 6.85 -4.50 20.60
CA GLY A 21 6.87 -4.72 19.15
C GLY A 21 8.20 -4.34 18.50
N LEU A 22 8.84 -3.27 18.97
CA LEU A 22 10.12 -2.79 18.47
C LEU A 22 11.28 -3.77 18.70
N GLN A 23 11.16 -4.68 19.69
CA GLN A 23 12.14 -5.74 19.94
C GLN A 23 12.06 -6.89 18.91
N LEU A 24 10.99 -6.95 18.11
CA LEU A 24 10.76 -8.01 17.11
C LEU A 24 11.34 -7.66 15.73
N VAL A 25 11.83 -6.44 15.54
CA VAL A 25 12.44 -5.98 14.29
C VAL A 25 13.95 -5.92 14.40
N ASP A 26 14.64 -5.98 13.26
CA ASP A 26 16.10 -5.90 13.23
C ASP A 26 16.60 -4.52 13.70
N PRO A 27 17.86 -4.41 14.19
CA PRO A 27 18.39 -3.16 14.71
C PRO A 27 18.36 -1.99 13.73
N GLU A 28 18.53 -2.26 12.43
CA GLU A 28 18.48 -1.23 11.39
C GLU A 28 17.06 -0.67 11.23
N SER A 29 16.06 -1.55 11.16
CA SER A 29 14.64 -1.19 11.16
C SER A 29 14.26 -0.42 12.41
N ALA A 30 14.67 -0.88 13.60
CA ALA A 30 14.42 -0.19 14.86
C ALA A 30 15.03 1.23 14.87
N ALA A 31 16.26 1.38 14.39
CA ALA A 31 16.91 2.69 14.29
C ALA A 31 16.18 3.63 13.32
N LYS A 32 15.70 3.12 12.16
CA LYS A 32 14.90 3.91 11.22
C LYS A 32 13.57 4.33 11.83
N ILE A 33 12.87 3.43 12.52
CA ILE A 33 11.59 3.71 13.17
C ILE A 33 11.75 4.80 14.25
N LYS A 34 12.82 4.73 15.05
CA LYS A 34 13.10 5.74 16.10
C LYS A 34 13.45 7.14 15.58
N ARG A 35 13.75 7.28 14.28
CA ARG A 35 14.07 8.58 13.65
C ARG A 35 12.83 9.35 13.20
N PHE A 36 11.65 8.72 13.18
CA PHE A 36 10.43 9.45 12.85
C PHE A 36 10.16 10.54 13.91
N TYR A 37 9.86 11.74 13.43
CA TYR A 37 9.54 12.88 14.30
C TYR A 37 8.19 12.67 15.01
N ARG A 38 7.21 12.11 14.31
CA ARG A 38 5.86 11.84 14.84
C ARG A 38 5.76 10.40 15.32
N ARG A 39 5.14 10.20 16.48
CA ARG A 39 4.90 8.88 17.07
C ARG A 39 4.07 7.99 16.14
N GLU A 40 3.08 8.58 15.49
CA GLU A 40 2.17 7.87 14.58
C GLU A 40 2.93 7.30 13.38
N ASP A 41 3.91 8.04 12.85
CA ASP A 41 4.78 7.55 11.78
C ASP A 41 5.67 6.39 12.27
N ALA A 42 6.19 6.49 13.50
CA ALA A 42 6.96 5.39 14.12
C ALA A 42 6.10 4.14 14.31
N CYS A 43 4.87 4.26 14.81
CA CYS A 43 3.94 3.15 14.97
C CYS A 43 3.55 2.51 13.64
N ARG A 44 3.21 3.31 12.61
CA ARG A 44 2.96 2.79 11.25
C ARG A 44 4.19 2.10 10.67
N GLY A 45 5.37 2.67 10.87
CA GLY A 45 6.64 2.07 10.47
C GLY A 45 6.90 0.73 11.16
N LEU A 46 6.59 0.63 12.45
CA LEU A 46 6.67 -0.63 13.20
C LEU A 46 5.73 -1.69 12.63
N ILE A 47 4.43 -1.38 12.50
CA ILE A 47 3.43 -2.30 11.94
C ILE A 47 3.83 -2.77 10.54
N SER A 48 4.33 -1.84 9.71
CA SER A 48 4.84 -2.14 8.36
C SER A 48 5.97 -3.16 8.34
N ARG A 49 6.79 -3.23 9.39
CA ARG A 49 7.89 -4.22 9.53
C ARG A 49 7.45 -5.53 10.18
N LEU A 50 6.37 -5.53 10.95
CA LEU A 50 5.80 -6.73 11.53
C LEU A 50 4.93 -7.51 10.52
N LEU A 51 4.25 -6.82 9.60
CA LEU A 51 3.42 -7.43 8.55
C LEU A 51 4.12 -8.58 7.78
N PRO A 52 5.29 -8.38 7.14
CA PRO A 52 5.94 -9.46 6.41
C PRO A 52 6.55 -10.53 7.34
N ARG A 53 6.93 -10.17 8.58
CA ARG A 53 7.42 -11.15 9.58
C ARG A 53 6.31 -12.10 10.02
N MET A 54 5.12 -11.58 10.28
CA MET A 54 3.94 -12.37 10.60
C MET A 54 3.52 -13.27 9.43
N LEU A 55 3.65 -12.79 8.19
CA LEU A 55 3.44 -13.64 7.01
C LEU A 55 4.43 -14.81 6.97
N LEU A 56 5.72 -14.56 7.18
CA LEU A 56 6.74 -15.61 7.23
C LEU A 56 6.49 -16.60 8.37
N LYS A 57 6.10 -16.10 9.55
CA LYS A 57 5.74 -16.96 10.68
C LYS A 57 4.56 -17.88 10.37
N LYS A 58 3.51 -17.34 9.72
CA LYS A 58 2.36 -18.13 9.24
C LYS A 58 2.76 -19.21 8.21
N LYS A 59 3.90 -19.03 7.53
CA LYS A 59 4.52 -20.01 6.63
C LYS A 59 5.45 -21.00 7.34
N GLY A 60 5.53 -20.95 8.68
CA GLY A 60 6.35 -21.86 9.48
C GLY A 60 7.83 -21.44 9.62
N ILE A 61 8.20 -20.25 9.16
CA ILE A 61 9.58 -19.75 9.27
C ILE A 61 9.83 -19.24 10.69
N ALA A 62 10.95 -19.65 11.30
CA ALA A 62 11.33 -19.15 12.62
C ALA A 62 11.83 -17.70 12.53
N SER A 63 11.53 -16.87 13.53
CA SER A 63 11.89 -15.44 13.56
C SER A 63 13.38 -15.18 13.26
N ARG A 64 14.26 -16.05 13.76
CA ARG A 64 15.73 -15.96 13.58
C ARG A 64 16.22 -16.22 12.15
N GLU A 65 15.39 -16.86 11.32
CA GLU A 65 15.72 -17.22 9.93
C GLU A 65 15.21 -16.18 8.94
N MET A 66 14.33 -15.28 9.39
CA MET A 66 13.72 -14.25 8.56
C MET A 66 14.76 -13.22 8.15
N THR A 67 14.99 -13.08 6.84
CA THR A 67 15.89 -12.07 6.30
C THR A 67 15.18 -11.25 5.23
N PHE A 68 15.55 -9.98 5.17
CA PHE A 68 14.99 -9.00 4.25
C PHE A 68 16.11 -8.18 3.65
N ALA A 69 15.90 -7.70 2.44
CA ALA A 69 16.76 -6.73 1.79
C ALA A 69 15.91 -5.65 1.12
N ALA A 70 16.56 -4.67 0.51
CA ALA A 70 15.91 -3.65 -0.30
C ALA A 70 16.66 -3.49 -1.62
N THR A 71 15.91 -3.20 -2.68
CA THR A 71 16.48 -2.79 -3.97
C THR A 71 17.22 -1.46 -3.82
N THR A 72 18.00 -1.08 -4.84
CA THR A 72 18.67 0.24 -4.90
C THR A 72 17.69 1.41 -4.74
N ALA A 73 16.45 1.26 -5.22
CA ALA A 73 15.37 2.24 -5.08
C ALA A 73 14.61 2.15 -3.75
N GLY A 74 15.01 1.25 -2.84
CA GLY A 74 14.44 1.11 -1.50
C GLY A 74 13.23 0.18 -1.40
N LYS A 75 12.76 -0.44 -2.49
CA LYS A 75 11.68 -1.44 -2.43
C LYS A 75 12.14 -2.68 -1.65
N PRO A 76 11.48 -3.02 -0.52
CA PRO A 76 11.91 -4.15 0.30
C PRO A 76 11.48 -5.49 -0.30
N TYR A 77 12.23 -6.55 -0.03
CA TYR A 77 11.93 -7.91 -0.45
C TYR A 77 12.45 -8.96 0.55
N ILE A 78 11.85 -10.15 0.52
CA ILE A 78 12.23 -11.26 1.40
C ILE A 78 13.44 -11.99 0.80
N THR A 79 14.46 -12.21 1.62
CA THR A 79 15.66 -13.01 1.27
C THR A 79 15.75 -14.32 2.04
N THR A 80 14.75 -14.60 2.89
CA THR A 80 14.66 -15.84 3.67
C THR A 80 14.83 -17.06 2.77
N PRO A 81 15.80 -17.95 3.06
CA PRO A 81 16.08 -19.12 2.22
C PRO A 81 14.94 -20.15 2.31
N GLY A 82 14.81 -20.99 1.29
CA GLY A 82 13.89 -22.14 1.29
C GLY A 82 12.42 -21.81 1.03
N ILE A 83 12.09 -20.57 0.65
CA ILE A 83 10.72 -20.19 0.27
C ILE A 83 10.54 -20.41 -1.24
N ASP A 84 9.78 -21.46 -1.58
CA ASP A 84 9.40 -21.79 -2.95
C ASP A 84 7.87 -22.07 -3.04
N PRO A 85 7.10 -21.33 -3.87
CA PRO A 85 7.54 -20.17 -4.66
C PRO A 85 7.94 -18.98 -3.77
N PRO A 86 8.83 -18.09 -4.25
CA PRO A 86 9.16 -16.84 -3.56
C PRO A 86 7.91 -16.02 -3.21
N ILE A 87 8.03 -15.09 -2.26
CA ILE A 87 6.93 -14.21 -1.86
C ILE A 87 7.22 -12.79 -2.36
N ALA A 88 6.30 -12.27 -3.16
CA ALA A 88 6.24 -10.87 -3.53
C ALA A 88 5.36 -10.14 -2.51
N TYR A 89 5.80 -8.99 -2.02
CA TYR A 89 4.96 -8.14 -1.17
C TYR A 89 5.26 -6.66 -1.36
N ASN A 90 4.29 -5.84 -0.98
CA ASN A 90 4.48 -4.40 -0.84
C ASN A 90 3.62 -3.88 0.31
N VAL A 91 4.06 -2.79 0.93
CA VAL A 91 3.40 -2.17 2.07
C VAL A 91 3.14 -0.70 1.75
N SER A 92 1.96 -0.21 2.14
CA SER A 92 1.65 1.22 2.15
C SER A 92 0.95 1.58 3.46
N HIS A 93 0.90 2.86 3.77
CA HIS A 93 0.14 3.36 4.90
C HIS A 93 -0.31 4.79 4.66
N ASP A 94 -1.51 5.10 5.11
CA ASP A 94 -2.04 6.46 5.14
C ASP A 94 -2.97 6.62 6.36
N ASN A 95 -2.87 7.77 7.04
CA ASN A 95 -3.64 8.07 8.24
C ASN A 95 -3.67 6.90 9.27
N SER A 96 -4.86 6.34 9.54
CA SER A 96 -5.09 5.25 10.49
C SER A 96 -4.83 3.87 9.89
N LEU A 97 -4.32 3.75 8.66
CA LEU A 97 -4.29 2.46 7.98
C LEU A 97 -2.89 2.07 7.53
N VAL A 98 -2.49 0.82 7.79
CA VAL A 98 -1.30 0.17 7.23
C VAL A 98 -1.74 -1.05 6.45
N VAL A 99 -1.39 -1.14 5.18
CA VAL A 99 -1.78 -2.24 4.28
C VAL A 99 -0.56 -2.97 3.73
N MET A 100 -0.65 -4.29 3.63
CA MET A 100 0.32 -5.11 2.90
C MET A 100 -0.39 -6.01 1.90
N ALA A 101 -0.05 -5.90 0.62
CA ALA A 101 -0.42 -6.88 -0.39
C ALA A 101 0.72 -7.88 -0.59
N PHE A 102 0.38 -9.14 -0.79
CA PHE A 102 1.34 -10.19 -1.10
C PHE A 102 0.77 -11.29 -2.00
N THR A 103 1.67 -11.95 -2.72
CA THR A 103 1.38 -13.00 -3.71
C THR A 103 2.61 -13.87 -3.91
N SER A 104 2.50 -14.94 -4.68
CA SER A 104 3.68 -15.71 -5.11
C SER A 104 4.50 -14.87 -6.10
N GLY A 105 5.79 -14.70 -5.83
CA GLY A 105 6.72 -13.98 -6.68
C GLY A 105 7.01 -14.76 -7.96
N LYS A 106 6.58 -14.19 -9.10
CA LYS A 106 6.71 -14.81 -10.42
C LYS A 106 7.59 -14.02 -11.38
N LEU A 107 7.44 -12.70 -11.39
CA LEU A 107 8.03 -11.81 -12.40
C LEU A 107 8.83 -10.69 -11.74
N ASN A 108 9.95 -10.32 -12.35
CA ASN A 108 10.88 -9.26 -11.92
C ASN A 108 11.53 -9.51 -10.53
N PRO A 109 12.24 -10.63 -10.33
CA PRO A 109 13.01 -10.84 -9.11
C PRO A 109 14.09 -9.74 -8.94
N PRO A 110 14.56 -9.47 -7.71
CA PRO A 110 14.25 -10.20 -6.48
C PRO A 110 13.05 -9.63 -5.70
N ALA A 111 12.57 -8.44 -6.06
CA ALA A 111 11.50 -7.75 -5.32
C ALA A 111 10.10 -8.03 -5.85
N PHE A 112 10.01 -8.55 -7.07
CA PHE A 112 8.80 -8.91 -7.78
C PHE A 112 7.83 -7.74 -8.02
N SER A 113 7.05 -7.81 -9.09
CA SER A 113 6.17 -6.70 -9.49
C SER A 113 4.79 -6.77 -8.81
N ILE A 114 4.77 -6.47 -7.51
CA ILE A 114 3.57 -6.12 -6.76
C ILE A 114 3.75 -4.78 -6.06
N GLY A 115 2.69 -3.97 -6.04
CA GLY A 115 2.60 -2.69 -5.34
C GLY A 115 1.21 -2.53 -4.75
N ILE A 116 1.13 -1.87 -3.60
CA ILE A 116 -0.14 -1.48 -2.99
C ILE A 116 -0.05 -0.01 -2.60
N ASP A 117 -1.16 0.70 -2.76
CA ASP A 117 -1.35 1.98 -2.13
C ASP A 117 -2.73 2.11 -1.52
N VAL A 118 -2.86 3.01 -0.55
CA VAL A 118 -4.12 3.33 0.11
C VAL A 118 -4.13 4.79 0.52
N MET A 119 -5.26 5.47 0.35
CA MET A 119 -5.43 6.86 0.73
C MET A 119 -6.82 7.14 1.28
N LYS A 120 -6.87 7.99 2.31
CA LYS A 120 -8.11 8.56 2.82
C LYS A 120 -8.67 9.57 1.83
N VAL A 121 -9.93 9.41 1.45
CA VAL A 121 -10.66 10.33 0.57
C VAL A 121 -11.03 11.57 1.36
N GLN A 122 -10.10 12.51 1.44
CA GLN A 122 -10.26 13.74 2.19
C GLN A 122 -9.32 14.83 1.64
N MET A 123 -9.84 16.04 1.43
CA MET A 123 -8.99 17.22 1.18
C MET A 123 -8.22 17.57 2.45
N SER A 124 -6.96 17.99 2.32
CA SER A 124 -6.22 18.46 3.50
C SER A 124 -6.86 19.75 4.03
N SER A 125 -6.78 19.97 5.35
CA SER A 125 -7.39 21.12 6.02
C SER A 125 -6.86 22.49 5.60
N ARG A 126 -5.85 22.53 4.71
CA ARG A 126 -5.23 23.76 4.19
C ARG A 126 -5.86 24.24 2.88
N GLN A 127 -6.81 23.52 2.29
CA GLN A 127 -7.44 23.92 1.03
C GLN A 127 -8.85 24.45 1.25
N ASP A 128 -9.11 25.63 0.68
CA ASP A 128 -10.41 26.29 0.79
C ASP A 128 -11.44 25.75 -0.21
N THR A 129 -11.01 25.16 -1.34
CA THR A 129 -11.89 24.65 -2.41
C THR A 129 -11.32 23.41 -3.11
N TYR A 130 -12.23 22.57 -3.65
CA TYR A 130 -11.87 21.41 -4.49
C TYR A 130 -11.05 21.81 -5.72
N ALA A 131 -11.42 22.89 -6.41
CA ALA A 131 -10.68 23.37 -7.58
C ALA A 131 -9.22 23.74 -7.24
N SER A 132 -8.99 24.41 -6.10
CA SER A 132 -7.65 24.75 -5.62
C SER A 132 -6.84 23.49 -5.30
N PHE A 133 -7.48 22.51 -4.66
CA PHE A 133 -6.88 21.21 -4.38
C PHE A 133 -6.40 20.51 -5.68
N ILE A 134 -7.25 20.38 -6.70
CA ILE A 134 -6.88 19.75 -7.98
C ILE A 134 -5.75 20.52 -8.69
N ASN A 135 -5.76 21.85 -8.62
CA ASN A 135 -4.74 22.67 -9.27
C ASN A 135 -3.33 22.45 -8.71
N ILE A 136 -3.18 22.07 -7.44
CA ILE A 136 -1.87 21.73 -6.84
C ILE A 136 -1.25 20.51 -7.53
N PHE A 137 -2.07 19.54 -7.92
CA PHE A 137 -1.63 18.28 -8.53
C PHE A 137 -1.66 18.31 -10.06
N ARG A 138 -1.83 19.48 -10.67
CA ARG A 138 -2.06 19.65 -12.11
C ARG A 138 -1.02 18.95 -12.99
N ASP A 139 0.24 19.04 -12.60
CA ASP A 139 1.37 18.50 -13.36
C ASP A 139 1.47 16.98 -13.25
N GLN A 140 0.84 16.38 -12.23
CA GLN A 140 0.80 14.93 -12.02
C GLN A 140 -0.43 14.28 -12.66
N LEU A 141 -1.28 15.09 -13.30
CA LEU A 141 -2.51 14.67 -13.95
C LEU A 141 -2.38 14.83 -15.47
N THR A 142 -2.89 13.86 -16.21
CA THR A 142 -2.99 13.93 -17.66
C THR A 142 -4.13 14.86 -18.11
N PRO A 143 -4.16 15.29 -19.39
CA PRO A 143 -5.28 16.05 -19.93
C PRO A 143 -6.64 15.34 -19.77
N LEU A 144 -6.69 14.01 -19.93
CA LEU A 144 -7.92 13.23 -19.73
C LEU A 144 -8.36 13.29 -18.28
N GLU A 145 -7.48 12.97 -17.34
CA GLU A 145 -7.79 12.96 -15.90
C GLU A 145 -8.30 14.33 -15.43
N ARG A 146 -7.63 15.42 -15.82
CA ARG A 146 -8.09 16.78 -15.49
C ARG A 146 -9.50 17.06 -16.02
N ARG A 147 -9.80 16.60 -17.23
CA ARG A 147 -11.15 16.74 -17.79
C ARG A 147 -12.15 15.93 -16.98
N LEU A 148 -11.85 14.68 -16.64
CA LEU A 148 -12.74 13.80 -15.85
C LEU A 148 -12.99 14.33 -14.42
N LEU A 149 -12.05 15.11 -13.86
CA LEU A 149 -12.15 15.70 -12.53
C LEU A 149 -12.88 17.05 -12.48
N LEU A 150 -12.88 17.80 -13.59
CA LEU A 150 -13.44 19.16 -13.69
C LEU A 150 -14.62 19.26 -14.67
N SER A 151 -15.16 18.12 -15.10
CA SER A 151 -16.28 18.08 -16.06
C SER A 151 -17.55 18.68 -15.46
N PRO A 152 -18.34 19.45 -16.23
CA PRO A 152 -19.66 19.91 -15.80
C PRO A 152 -20.54 18.71 -15.38
N GLY A 153 -21.09 18.75 -14.18
CA GLY A 153 -21.95 17.68 -13.62
C GLY A 153 -21.26 16.75 -12.62
N VAL A 154 -19.93 16.81 -12.48
CA VAL A 154 -19.20 16.11 -11.41
C VAL A 154 -19.26 16.95 -10.14
N THR A 155 -19.77 16.37 -9.04
CA THR A 155 -19.77 17.03 -7.73
C THR A 155 -18.37 17.01 -7.13
N ASP A 156 -18.05 17.96 -6.24
CA ASP A 156 -16.76 17.99 -5.55
C ASP A 156 -16.43 16.67 -4.83
N HIS A 157 -17.44 16.02 -4.23
CA HIS A 157 -17.25 14.74 -3.55
C HIS A 157 -16.89 13.60 -4.53
N GLU A 158 -17.61 13.51 -5.65
CA GLU A 158 -17.33 12.52 -6.69
C GLU A 158 -15.97 12.78 -7.36
N GLY A 159 -15.69 14.04 -7.67
CA GLY A 159 -14.40 14.46 -8.22
C GLY A 159 -13.24 14.14 -7.29
N LEU A 160 -13.38 14.39 -5.98
CA LEU A 160 -12.38 14.04 -4.99
C LEU A 160 -12.12 12.54 -4.94
N LYS A 161 -13.18 11.73 -4.95
CA LYS A 161 -13.07 10.27 -4.96
C LYS A 161 -12.35 9.77 -6.22
N ARG A 162 -12.69 10.31 -7.40
CA ARG A 162 -12.01 10.02 -8.68
C ARG A 162 -10.52 10.38 -8.63
N PHE A 163 -10.19 11.54 -8.06
CA PHE A 163 -8.79 11.97 -7.89
C PHE A 163 -8.01 10.95 -7.07
N PHE A 164 -8.54 10.53 -5.91
CA PHE A 164 -7.85 9.55 -5.08
C PHE A 164 -7.73 8.19 -5.76
N TRP A 165 -8.72 7.77 -6.57
CA TRP A 165 -8.57 6.57 -7.39
C TRP A 165 -7.40 6.66 -8.38
N MET A 166 -7.29 7.78 -9.11
CA MET A 166 -6.18 8.02 -10.03
C MET A 166 -4.85 8.04 -9.29
N TRP A 167 -4.76 8.77 -8.17
CA TRP A 167 -3.54 8.89 -7.39
C TRP A 167 -3.08 7.55 -6.82
N THR A 168 -3.97 6.85 -6.11
CA THR A 168 -3.68 5.57 -5.47
C THR A 168 -3.30 4.51 -6.51
N LEU A 169 -3.90 4.53 -7.71
CA LEU A 169 -3.50 3.63 -8.79
C LEU A 169 -2.07 3.93 -9.29
N LYS A 170 -1.73 5.20 -9.51
CA LYS A 170 -0.38 5.60 -9.94
C LYS A 170 0.68 5.23 -8.89
N GLU A 171 0.40 5.47 -7.62
CA GLU A 171 1.27 5.08 -6.51
C GLU A 171 1.45 3.57 -6.43
N ALA A 172 0.36 2.79 -6.49
CA ALA A 172 0.44 1.34 -6.47
C ALA A 172 1.26 0.79 -7.65
N TYR A 173 1.05 1.35 -8.85
CA TYR A 173 1.78 0.97 -10.05
C TYR A 173 3.29 1.26 -9.94
N THR A 174 3.66 2.47 -9.52
CA THR A 174 5.08 2.86 -9.38
C THR A 174 5.79 2.09 -8.27
N LYS A 175 5.10 1.79 -7.17
CA LYS A 175 5.59 0.85 -6.13
C LYS A 175 5.79 -0.56 -6.69
N ALA A 176 4.92 -1.02 -7.58
CA ALA A 176 5.07 -2.31 -8.24
C ALA A 176 6.30 -2.35 -9.16
N LEU A 177 6.55 -1.28 -9.91
CA LEU A 177 7.75 -1.13 -10.74
C LEU A 177 9.05 -1.03 -9.92
N GLY A 178 8.97 -0.54 -8.67
CA GLY A 178 10.12 -0.47 -7.77
C GLY A 178 11.14 0.60 -8.16
N ILE A 179 10.69 1.66 -8.81
CA ILE A 179 11.53 2.74 -9.36
C ILE A 179 11.72 3.94 -8.41
N GLY A 180 11.08 3.94 -7.24
CA GLY A 180 11.28 4.95 -6.20
C GLY A 180 10.66 6.32 -6.52
N LEU A 181 11.07 7.34 -5.75
CA LEU A 181 10.64 8.73 -5.94
C LEU A 181 11.28 9.30 -7.22
N GLY A 182 10.46 9.84 -8.12
CA GLY A 182 10.93 10.47 -9.37
C GLY A 182 10.32 9.89 -10.65
N PHE A 183 9.44 8.89 -10.55
CA PHE A 183 8.62 8.52 -11.69
C PHE A 183 7.61 9.64 -12.00
N ASP A 184 7.57 10.03 -13.26
CA ASP A 184 6.66 11.06 -13.73
C ASP A 184 5.22 10.52 -13.82
N PHE A 185 4.37 10.96 -12.90
CA PHE A 185 2.96 10.55 -12.82
C PHE A 185 2.16 10.99 -14.04
N SER A 186 2.62 12.00 -14.79
CA SER A 186 1.96 12.43 -16.04
C SER A 186 2.05 11.38 -17.14
N ARG A 187 2.97 10.40 -17.02
CA ARG A 187 3.09 9.27 -17.95
C ARG A 187 2.04 8.20 -17.77
N VAL A 188 1.44 8.11 -16.58
CA VAL A 188 0.37 7.15 -16.27
C VAL A 188 -0.95 7.89 -16.31
N GLU A 189 -1.88 7.38 -17.11
CA GLU A 189 -3.24 7.86 -17.22
C GLU A 189 -4.19 6.78 -16.69
N PHE A 190 -5.09 7.16 -15.79
CA PHE A 190 -6.22 6.32 -15.41
C PHE A 190 -7.55 6.96 -15.81
N ASP A 191 -8.21 6.35 -16.79
CA ASP A 191 -9.60 6.64 -17.11
C ASP A 191 -10.51 5.94 -16.10
N VAL A 192 -10.90 6.67 -15.05
CA VAL A 192 -11.72 6.14 -13.94
C VAL A 192 -13.16 5.81 -14.34
N GLU A 193 -13.66 6.34 -15.47
CA GLU A 193 -15.02 6.05 -15.94
C GLU A 193 -15.06 4.75 -16.74
N SER A 194 -14.00 4.50 -17.53
CA SER A 194 -13.86 3.29 -18.35
C SER A 194 -13.04 2.19 -17.67
N ASP A 195 -12.45 2.46 -16.50
CA ASP A 195 -11.50 1.58 -15.79
C ASP A 195 -10.32 1.15 -16.70
N ILE A 196 -9.74 2.10 -17.47
CA ILE A 196 -8.60 1.84 -18.38
C ILE A 196 -7.35 2.55 -17.88
N VAL A 197 -6.24 1.81 -17.78
CA VAL A 197 -4.91 2.34 -17.47
C VAL A 197 -4.08 2.45 -18.74
N ARG A 198 -3.40 3.58 -18.94
CA ARG A 198 -2.40 3.78 -20.01
C ARG A 198 -1.09 4.27 -19.44
N VAL A 199 0.01 3.83 -20.03
CA VAL A 199 1.37 4.32 -19.78
C VAL A 199 1.93 4.78 -21.12
N ASP A 200 2.33 6.05 -21.19
CA ASP A 200 2.79 6.70 -22.43
C ASP A 200 1.81 6.51 -23.60
N GLY A 201 0.50 6.57 -23.30
CA GLY A 201 -0.58 6.42 -24.29
C GLY A 201 -0.96 4.99 -24.65
N THR A 202 -0.30 3.97 -24.10
CA THR A 202 -0.58 2.55 -24.40
C THR A 202 -1.07 1.79 -23.18
N VAL A 203 -1.96 0.81 -23.35
CA VAL A 203 -2.34 -0.07 -22.24
C VAL A 203 -1.14 -0.96 -21.92
N PRO A 204 -0.57 -0.90 -20.69
CA PRO A 204 0.58 -1.74 -20.36
C PRO A 204 0.14 -3.21 -20.41
N GLY A 205 0.97 -4.13 -20.90
CA GLY A 205 0.62 -5.55 -20.93
C GLY A 205 0.74 -6.21 -19.56
N GLY A 206 -0.17 -7.13 -19.23
CA GLY A 206 0.03 -8.06 -18.12
C GLY A 206 -0.21 -7.52 -16.72
N TRP A 207 -0.93 -6.42 -16.53
CA TRP A 207 -1.17 -5.84 -15.22
C TRP A 207 -2.57 -6.12 -14.70
N ARG A 208 -2.67 -6.46 -13.42
CA ARG A 208 -3.92 -6.48 -12.68
C ARG A 208 -3.93 -5.34 -11.67
N PHE A 209 -4.96 -4.51 -11.73
CA PHE A 209 -5.23 -3.47 -10.74
C PHE A 209 -6.49 -3.85 -9.96
N THR A 210 -6.36 -4.14 -8.67
CA THR A 210 -7.50 -4.48 -7.81
C THR A 210 -7.83 -3.30 -6.90
N LYS A 211 -8.99 -2.66 -7.14
CA LYS A 211 -9.51 -1.52 -6.39
C LYS A 211 -10.37 -2.00 -5.22
N PHE A 212 -10.18 -1.42 -4.05
CA PHE A 212 -10.98 -1.72 -2.86
C PHE A 212 -11.26 -0.47 -2.04
N GLU A 213 -12.39 -0.46 -1.33
CA GLU A 213 -12.75 0.59 -0.38
C GLU A 213 -12.68 0.06 1.06
N LEU A 214 -12.26 0.90 2.00
CA LEU A 214 -12.33 0.62 3.43
C LEU A 214 -13.02 1.78 4.14
N LYS A 215 -14.14 1.49 4.80
CA LYS A 215 -14.92 2.47 5.58
C LYS A 215 -14.65 2.27 7.06
N GLU A 216 -14.32 3.37 7.73
CA GLU A 216 -14.12 3.43 9.18
C GLU A 216 -14.93 4.61 9.72
N GLY A 217 -16.11 4.31 10.29
CA GLY A 217 -17.11 5.33 10.61
C GLY A 217 -17.47 6.14 9.34
N GLU A 218 -17.35 7.46 9.43
CA GLU A 218 -17.58 8.40 8.32
C GLU A 218 -16.38 8.53 7.36
N SER A 219 -15.24 7.93 7.70
CA SER A 219 -14.04 8.01 6.86
C SER A 219 -14.06 6.94 5.77
N LEU A 220 -13.75 7.35 4.54
CA LEU A 220 -13.55 6.45 3.40
C LEU A 220 -12.08 6.43 3.00
N ASN A 221 -11.52 5.24 2.85
CA ASN A 221 -10.23 5.03 2.21
C ASN A 221 -10.45 4.27 0.90
N VAL A 222 -9.67 4.62 -0.13
CA VAL A 222 -9.56 3.87 -1.38
C VAL A 222 -8.18 3.24 -1.46
N GLY A 223 -8.11 2.01 -1.94
CA GLY A 223 -6.87 1.26 -2.06
C GLY A 223 -6.76 0.55 -3.40
N VAL A 224 -5.54 0.44 -3.92
CA VAL A 224 -5.25 -0.24 -5.18
C VAL A 224 -4.08 -1.18 -4.98
N VAL A 225 -4.22 -2.43 -5.43
CA VAL A 225 -3.11 -3.37 -5.62
C VAL A 225 -2.78 -3.45 -7.11
N ALA A 226 -1.54 -3.17 -7.48
CA ALA A 226 -1.01 -3.37 -8.82
C ALA A 226 -0.10 -4.61 -8.84
N GLU A 227 -0.44 -5.62 -9.63
CA GLU A 227 0.29 -6.89 -9.75
C GLU A 227 0.61 -7.15 -11.22
N LEU A 228 1.87 -7.41 -11.56
CA LEU A 228 2.25 -7.92 -12.88
C LEU A 228 2.00 -9.44 -12.91
N ILE A 229 1.10 -9.87 -13.79
CA ILE A 229 0.58 -11.23 -13.86
C ILE A 229 1.05 -12.01 -15.10
N GLY A 230 1.75 -11.36 -16.05
CA GLY A 230 2.39 -12.00 -17.22
C GLY A 230 1.66 -11.73 -18.53
N ASP A 231 1.73 -12.65 -19.50
CA ASP A 231 1.19 -12.49 -20.86
C ASP A 231 -0.35 -12.56 -20.93
N THR A 232 -1.03 -11.71 -20.17
CA THR A 232 -2.47 -11.52 -20.19
C THR A 232 -2.81 -10.07 -20.50
N GLU A 233 -4.07 -9.82 -20.89
CA GLU A 233 -4.57 -8.45 -20.97
C GLU A 233 -4.51 -7.77 -19.61
N THR A 234 -4.39 -6.45 -19.63
CA THR A 234 -4.48 -5.65 -18.42
C THR A 234 -5.92 -5.52 -17.98
N VAL A 235 -6.16 -5.72 -16.70
CA VAL A 235 -7.49 -5.71 -16.11
C VAL A 235 -7.52 -4.80 -14.89
N VAL A 236 -8.59 -4.01 -14.79
CA VAL A 236 -8.92 -3.24 -13.59
C VAL A 236 -10.17 -3.87 -12.98
N ILE A 237 -10.05 -4.32 -11.74
CA ILE A 237 -11.08 -5.03 -11.00
C ILE A 237 -11.62 -4.06 -9.94
N SER A 238 -12.86 -3.62 -10.13
CA SER A 238 -13.60 -2.77 -9.19
C SER A 238 -14.49 -3.64 -8.29
N GLU A 239 -14.35 -3.55 -6.96
CA GLU A 239 -15.10 -4.43 -6.07
C GLU A 239 -16.59 -4.10 -5.94
N LYS A 240 -17.43 -5.02 -6.43
CA LYS A 240 -18.81 -5.28 -5.97
C LYS A 240 -18.95 -6.65 -5.28
N GLU A 241 -17.85 -7.37 -5.06
CA GLU A 241 -17.83 -8.76 -4.57
C GLU A 241 -17.25 -8.92 -3.14
N THR A 242 -17.43 -10.11 -2.57
CA THR A 242 -16.93 -10.50 -1.24
C THR A 242 -15.40 -10.44 -1.14
N LYS A 243 -14.91 -9.67 -0.17
CA LYS A 243 -13.49 -9.35 0.01
C LYS A 243 -12.71 -10.43 0.79
N GLU A 244 -12.84 -11.70 0.44
CA GLU A 244 -12.13 -12.79 1.14
C GLU A 244 -10.60 -12.64 1.10
N TRP A 245 -10.10 -11.93 0.08
CA TRP A 245 -8.69 -11.63 -0.10
C TRP A 245 -8.21 -10.43 0.73
N LEU A 246 -9.11 -9.63 1.32
CA LEU A 246 -8.77 -8.47 2.14
C LEU A 246 -9.07 -8.76 3.62
N LEU A 247 -8.04 -9.01 4.40
CA LEU A 247 -8.16 -9.36 5.81
C LEU A 247 -7.93 -8.14 6.72
N PRO A 248 -8.94 -7.70 7.48
CA PRO A 248 -8.80 -6.60 8.42
C PRO A 248 -8.23 -7.05 9.77
N PHE A 249 -7.45 -6.18 10.41
CA PHE A 249 -6.91 -6.35 11.75
C PHE A 249 -6.92 -5.01 12.50
N THR A 250 -6.98 -5.04 13.82
CA THR A 250 -6.64 -3.86 14.64
C THR A 250 -5.15 -3.89 14.98
N ALA A 251 -4.51 -2.72 15.07
CA ALA A 251 -3.08 -2.61 15.36
C ALA A 251 -2.72 -3.22 16.72
N VAL A 252 -3.59 -3.07 17.72
CA VAL A 252 -3.36 -3.65 19.06
C VAL A 252 -3.31 -5.17 18.98
N ALA A 253 -4.38 -5.81 18.49
CA ALA A 253 -4.45 -7.27 18.39
C ALA A 253 -3.35 -7.83 17.49
N PHE A 254 -3.04 -7.15 16.37
CA PHE A 254 -2.00 -7.56 15.44
C PHE A 254 -0.62 -7.56 16.10
N VAL A 255 -0.27 -6.52 16.85
CA VAL A 255 1.05 -6.41 17.51
C VAL A 255 1.15 -7.32 18.73
N GLU A 256 0.08 -7.50 19.50
CA GLU A 256 0.02 -8.49 20.59
C GLU A 256 0.27 -9.91 20.06
N GLN A 257 -0.39 -10.27 18.96
CA GLN A 257 -0.18 -11.55 18.31
C GLN A 257 1.26 -11.68 17.80
N ALA A 258 1.82 -10.62 17.21
CA ALA A 258 3.21 -10.61 16.78
C ALA A 258 4.19 -10.83 17.95
N ILE A 259 3.94 -10.21 19.11
CA ILE A 259 4.74 -10.44 20.32
C ILE A 259 4.66 -11.91 20.75
N HIS A 260 3.46 -12.50 20.76
CA HIS A 260 3.29 -13.90 21.13
C HIS A 260 4.02 -14.86 20.17
N GLU A 261 3.89 -14.63 18.87
CA GLU A 261 4.34 -15.57 17.83
C GLU A 261 5.81 -15.42 17.44
N LEU A 262 6.36 -14.20 17.53
CA LEU A 262 7.71 -13.89 17.07
C LEU A 262 8.76 -13.88 18.17
N THR A 263 8.35 -13.81 19.45
CA THR A 263 9.29 -13.91 20.58
C THR A 263 9.87 -15.33 20.63
N PRO A 264 11.21 -15.49 20.64
CA PRO A 264 11.83 -16.81 20.77
C PRO A 264 11.40 -17.47 22.08
N PRO A 265 11.20 -18.80 22.11
CA PRO A 265 11.05 -19.50 23.38
C PRO A 265 12.31 -19.31 24.23
N SER A 266 12.08 -19.02 25.52
CA SER A 266 13.11 -18.87 26.55
C SER A 266 13.89 -20.16 26.79
#